data_AF-A0A9D5X7D9-F1
#
_entry.id   AF-A0A9D5X7D9-F1
#
_cell.length_a   1.000
_cell.length_b   1.000
_cell.length_c   1.000
_cell.angle_alpha   90.00
_cell.angle_beta   90.00
_cell.angle_gamma   90.00
#
_symmetry.space_group_name_H-M   'P 1'
#
loop_
_entity.id
_entity.type
_entity.pdbx_description
1 polymer ?
#
loop_
_entity_poly.entity_id
_entity_poly.type
_entity_poly.pdbx_seq_one_letter_code
_entity_poly.pdbx_strand_id
1 'polypeptide(L)'
;MNSSEKIYSGKTKDLYALANDNILLVFKDDVTGGEDGVIDPGANAVIGQVEGKGRKSLAMTEHFFKCLHAAGIPTHLVRLDLEQASMEVRRAEPLGKDISGKGGLEFICRTRPWGSFQRRYQNYIGETTGDLDYLVEITIKDDERGDPLINDDTIVALGLLSQQHLDQAKDLTRQVCRIVESDLADKGLGLIDMKIEIGFVDGEVVVIDEVSADAMRVMDGEGKVLEHGTLYEQLIR
;
A
#
# COMPACT_ATOMS: atom_id res chain seq x y z
N MET A 1 19.01 -8.66 -24.63
CA MET A 1 18.55 -8.63 -23.22
C MET A 1 19.38 -7.59 -22.52
N ASN A 2 18.83 -6.41 -22.26
CA ASN A 2 19.49 -5.41 -21.42
C ASN A 2 19.56 -6.00 -20.01
N SER A 3 20.75 -6.09 -19.41
CA SER A 3 20.91 -6.73 -18.10
C SER A 3 20.23 -5.89 -17.02
N SER A 4 19.15 -6.41 -16.45
CA SER A 4 18.55 -5.86 -15.24
C SER A 4 19.15 -6.56 -14.02
N GLU A 5 19.74 -5.81 -13.09
CA GLU A 5 20.35 -6.34 -11.86
C GLU A 5 19.28 -6.46 -10.76
N LYS A 6 19.12 -7.63 -10.15
CA LYS A 6 18.16 -7.81 -9.04
C LYS A 6 18.66 -7.06 -7.80
N ILE A 7 17.91 -6.06 -7.35
CA ILE A 7 18.26 -5.22 -6.19
C ILE A 7 17.74 -5.86 -4.90
N TYR A 8 16.50 -6.34 -4.93
CA TYR A 8 15.79 -6.77 -3.74
C TYR A 8 14.72 -7.80 -4.08
N SER A 9 14.44 -8.71 -3.14
CA SER A 9 13.37 -9.70 -3.23
C SER A 9 12.49 -9.54 -2.00
N GLY A 10 11.33 -8.91 -2.18
CA GLY A 10 10.35 -8.69 -1.11
C GLY A 10 9.35 -9.84 -0.99
N LYS A 11 8.38 -9.70 -0.09
CA LYS A 11 7.31 -10.69 0.14
C LYS A 11 6.46 -10.91 -1.12
N THR A 12 6.00 -9.83 -1.76
CA THR A 12 5.09 -9.90 -2.91
C THR A 12 5.70 -9.46 -4.23
N LYS A 13 6.91 -8.85 -4.22
CA LYS A 13 7.52 -8.27 -5.43
C LYS A 13 9.04 -8.43 -5.45
N ASP A 14 9.58 -8.61 -6.64
CA ASP A 14 11.02 -8.54 -6.92
C ASP A 14 11.36 -7.20 -7.59
N LEU A 15 12.49 -6.60 -7.20
CA LEU A 15 12.96 -5.32 -7.69
C LEU A 15 14.23 -5.50 -8.53
N TYR A 16 14.26 -4.91 -9.72
CA TYR A 16 15.43 -4.91 -10.59
C TYR A 16 15.81 -3.48 -11.00
N ALA A 17 17.12 -3.18 -11.01
CA ALA A 17 17.65 -1.95 -11.56
C ALA A 17 17.61 -2.01 -13.08
N LEU A 18 17.15 -0.94 -13.72
CA LEU A 18 17.22 -0.76 -15.17
C LEU A 18 18.35 0.21 -15.54
N ALA A 19 18.81 0.14 -16.79
CA ALA A 19 19.91 0.95 -17.29
C ALA A 19 19.60 2.46 -17.36
N ASN A 20 18.32 2.84 -17.34
CA ASN A 20 17.83 4.22 -17.34
C ASN A 20 17.56 4.77 -15.92
N ASP A 21 18.14 4.15 -14.90
CA ASP A 21 17.95 4.44 -13.47
C ASP A 21 16.56 4.13 -12.89
N ASN A 22 15.59 3.77 -13.73
CA ASN A 22 14.30 3.28 -13.26
C ASN A 22 14.42 1.90 -12.57
N ILE A 23 13.36 1.55 -11.85
CA ILE A 23 13.20 0.26 -11.19
C ILE A 23 12.13 -0.54 -11.92
N LEU A 24 12.37 -1.82 -12.13
CA LEU A 24 11.35 -2.78 -12.56
C LEU A 24 10.85 -3.53 -11.33
N LEU A 25 9.54 -3.45 -11.08
CA LEU A 25 8.83 -4.20 -10.06
C LEU A 25 8.15 -5.40 -10.73
N VAL A 26 8.49 -6.63 -10.30
CA VAL A 26 7.90 -7.87 -10.80
C VAL A 26 7.04 -8.48 -9.70
N PHE A 27 5.75 -8.62 -9.95
CA PHE A 27 4.76 -9.05 -8.98
C PHE A 27 4.74 -10.57 -8.90
N LYS A 28 4.76 -11.10 -7.68
CA LYS A 28 4.75 -12.52 -7.38
C LYS A 28 3.35 -13.00 -7.04
N ASP A 29 3.14 -14.29 -7.24
CA ASP A 29 1.92 -15.00 -6.84
C ASP A 29 1.92 -15.39 -5.36
N ASP A 30 2.96 -15.00 -4.61
CA ASP A 30 3.11 -15.24 -3.19
C ASP A 30 2.00 -14.54 -2.38
N VAL A 31 1.45 -15.26 -1.40
CA VAL A 31 0.48 -14.75 -0.42
C VAL A 31 1.06 -14.76 0.98
N THR A 32 0.74 -13.70 1.74
CA THR A 32 1.16 -13.55 3.14
C THR A 32 0.07 -13.98 4.09
N GLY A 33 0.45 -14.43 5.29
CA GLY A 33 -0.51 -14.81 6.31
C GLY A 33 0.08 -14.91 7.70
N GLY A 34 -0.81 -15.09 8.67
CA GLY A 34 -0.46 -15.26 10.08
C GLY A 34 0.19 -16.62 10.38
N GLU A 35 0.69 -16.78 11.61
CA GLU A 35 1.26 -18.06 12.09
C GLU A 35 0.26 -19.21 12.07
N ASP A 36 -1.04 -18.89 12.08
CA ASP A 36 -2.16 -19.82 11.95
C ASP A 36 -2.43 -20.28 10.50
N GLY A 37 -1.66 -19.75 9.53
CA GLY A 37 -1.80 -20.07 8.11
C GLY A 37 -2.99 -19.38 7.42
N VAL A 38 -3.63 -18.42 8.09
CA VAL A 38 -4.71 -17.62 7.49
C VAL A 38 -4.11 -16.52 6.62
N ILE A 39 -4.60 -16.38 5.39
CA ILE A 39 -4.19 -15.30 4.48
C ILE A 39 -4.55 -13.96 5.12
N ASP A 40 -3.54 -13.11 5.30
CA ASP A 40 -3.69 -11.75 5.84
C ASP A 40 -2.81 -10.81 5.01
N PRO A 41 -3.43 -9.97 4.16
CA PRO A 41 -2.76 -8.88 3.49
C PRO A 41 -2.13 -7.93 4.54
N GLY A 42 -0.80 -7.99 4.65
CA GLY A 42 -0.04 -7.23 5.65
C GLY A 42 0.66 -8.07 6.70
N ALA A 43 0.54 -9.40 6.68
CA ALA A 43 1.35 -10.26 7.52
C ALA A 43 2.82 -10.36 7.03
N ASN A 44 3.68 -10.87 7.93
CA ASN A 44 5.13 -10.85 7.73
C ASN A 44 5.72 -12.18 7.22
N ALA A 45 4.90 -13.22 7.09
CA ALA A 45 5.30 -14.50 6.56
C ALA A 45 4.61 -14.80 5.21
N VAL A 46 5.37 -15.32 4.25
CA VAL A 46 4.81 -15.95 3.03
C VAL A 46 4.33 -17.35 3.40
N ILE A 47 3.05 -17.63 3.16
CA ILE A 47 2.41 -18.89 3.57
C ILE A 47 2.00 -19.78 2.39
N GLY A 48 2.14 -19.29 1.15
CA GLY A 48 1.79 -20.04 -0.05
C GLY A 48 1.81 -19.20 -1.31
N GLN A 49 1.23 -19.75 -2.38
CA GLN A 49 1.09 -19.09 -3.68
C GLN A 49 -0.32 -19.25 -4.22
N VAL A 50 -0.83 -18.21 -4.89
CA VAL A 50 -2.11 -18.21 -5.61
C VAL A 50 -1.84 -17.79 -7.05
N GLU A 51 -2.08 -18.71 -7.99
CA GLU A 51 -1.78 -18.47 -9.41
C GLU A 51 -2.47 -17.21 -9.94
N GLY A 52 -1.68 -16.35 -10.60
CA GLY A 52 -2.14 -15.10 -11.21
C GLY A 52 -2.45 -13.99 -10.20
N LYS A 53 -2.19 -14.18 -8.91
CA LYS A 53 -2.37 -13.16 -7.87
C LYS A 53 -1.55 -11.92 -8.16
N GLY A 54 -0.28 -12.07 -8.54
CA GLY A 54 0.60 -10.94 -8.85
C GLY A 54 0.08 -10.10 -10.02
N ARG A 55 -0.38 -10.76 -11.08
CA ARG A 55 -1.01 -10.10 -12.23
C ARG A 55 -2.30 -9.37 -11.86
N LYS A 56 -3.13 -9.96 -10.99
CA LYS A 56 -4.35 -9.32 -10.47
C LYS A 56 -4.05 -8.10 -9.61
N SER A 57 -3.05 -8.16 -8.72
CA SER A 57 -2.57 -6.99 -7.96
C SER A 57 -2.10 -5.87 -8.89
N LEU A 58 -1.35 -6.23 -9.93
CA LEU A 58 -0.86 -5.30 -10.93
C LEU A 58 -2.01 -4.66 -11.75
N ALA A 59 -3.02 -5.42 -12.15
CA ALA A 59 -4.20 -4.89 -12.85
C ALA A 59 -5.01 -3.91 -12.00
N MET A 60 -5.18 -4.20 -10.71
CA MET A 60 -5.81 -3.25 -9.78
C MET A 60 -4.95 -2.00 -9.58
N THR A 61 -3.63 -2.15 -9.50
CA THR A 61 -2.69 -1.02 -9.45
C THR A 61 -2.80 -0.15 -10.69
N GLU A 62 -2.89 -0.75 -11.88
CA GLU A 62 -3.08 -0.01 -13.12
C GLU A 62 -4.40 0.79 -13.10
N HIS A 63 -5.49 0.17 -12.64
CA HIS A 63 -6.80 0.83 -12.50
C HIS A 63 -6.73 2.02 -11.55
N PHE A 64 -6.27 1.81 -10.32
CA PHE A 64 -6.21 2.90 -9.34
C PHE A 64 -5.21 3.98 -9.71
N PHE A 65 -4.06 3.65 -10.30
CA PHE A 65 -3.13 4.68 -10.75
C PHE A 65 -3.71 5.54 -11.88
N LYS A 66 -4.56 4.99 -12.76
CA LYS A 66 -5.33 5.80 -13.72
C LYS A 66 -6.27 6.77 -13.01
N CYS A 67 -6.99 6.31 -11.98
CA CYS A 67 -7.87 7.18 -11.17
C CYS A 67 -7.06 8.29 -10.47
N LEU A 68 -5.91 7.95 -9.89
CA LEU A 68 -5.00 8.90 -9.25
C LEU A 68 -4.47 9.94 -10.25
N HIS A 69 -3.99 9.51 -11.43
CA HIS A 69 -3.49 10.43 -12.46
C HIS A 69 -4.59 11.36 -12.99
N ALA A 70 -5.81 10.85 -13.16
CA ALA A 70 -6.96 11.66 -13.57
C ALA A 70 -7.30 12.75 -12.53
N ALA A 71 -7.04 12.49 -11.24
CA ALA A 71 -7.18 13.45 -10.15
C ALA A 71 -5.94 14.34 -9.92
N GLY A 72 -4.89 14.21 -10.75
CA GLY A 72 -3.65 14.98 -10.62
C GLY A 72 -2.73 14.50 -9.49
N ILE A 73 -2.94 13.30 -8.96
CA ILE A 73 -2.10 12.71 -7.91
C ILE A 73 -0.84 12.08 -8.55
N PRO A 74 0.37 12.52 -8.17
CA PRO A 74 1.60 12.01 -8.76
C PRO A 74 1.94 10.62 -8.22
N THR A 75 2.42 9.75 -9.13
CA THR A 75 2.95 8.43 -8.80
C THR A 75 4.34 8.24 -9.39
N HIS A 76 5.06 7.20 -8.95
CA HIS A 76 6.30 6.77 -9.60
C HIS A 76 6.11 5.97 -10.90
N LEU A 77 4.88 5.62 -11.32
CA LEU A 77 4.65 4.77 -12.49
C LEU A 77 5.16 5.41 -13.79
N VAL A 78 5.90 4.63 -14.59
CA VAL A 78 6.28 4.97 -15.97
C VAL A 78 5.43 4.19 -16.96
N ARG A 79 5.38 2.86 -16.81
CA ARG A 79 4.58 1.97 -17.65
C ARG A 79 4.44 0.60 -16.98
N LEU A 80 3.49 -0.19 -17.48
CA LEU A 80 3.11 -1.48 -16.91
C LEU A 80 2.95 -2.53 -18.01
N ASP A 81 3.23 -3.78 -17.68
CA ASP A 81 3.10 -4.97 -18.53
C ASP A 81 2.40 -6.09 -17.75
N LEU A 82 1.12 -6.30 -18.06
CA LEU A 82 0.30 -7.34 -17.41
C LEU A 82 0.71 -8.77 -17.81
N GLU A 83 1.25 -8.97 -19.01
CA GLU A 83 1.68 -10.30 -19.45
C GLU A 83 2.87 -10.77 -18.62
N GLN A 84 3.84 -9.87 -18.43
CA GLN A 84 5.05 -10.09 -17.63
C GLN A 84 4.85 -9.85 -16.12
N ALA A 85 3.63 -9.50 -15.69
CA ALA A 85 3.33 -9.14 -14.29
C ALA A 85 4.34 -8.13 -13.72
N SER A 86 4.68 -7.09 -14.49
CA SER A 86 5.70 -6.12 -14.10
C SER A 86 5.30 -4.68 -14.37
N MET A 87 5.89 -3.73 -13.63
CA MET A 87 5.83 -2.31 -13.96
C MET A 87 7.20 -1.64 -13.80
N GLU A 88 7.48 -0.73 -14.73
CA GLU A 88 8.62 0.16 -14.66
C GLU A 88 8.21 1.43 -13.92
N VAL A 89 9.00 1.82 -12.92
CA VAL A 89 8.75 2.97 -12.06
C VAL A 89 9.99 3.85 -11.98
N ARG A 90 9.79 5.16 -11.83
CA ARG A 90 10.87 6.09 -11.48
C ARG A 90 11.47 5.68 -10.16
N ARG A 91 12.80 5.73 -10.04
CA ARG A 91 13.46 5.48 -8.75
C ARG A 91 12.99 6.52 -7.75
N ALA A 92 12.38 6.05 -6.67
CA ALA A 92 11.96 6.88 -5.56
C ALA A 92 12.83 6.61 -4.33
N GLU A 93 12.92 7.61 -3.46
CA GLU A 93 13.41 7.47 -2.11
C GLU A 93 12.22 7.29 -1.16
N PRO A 94 11.97 6.08 -0.61
CA PRO A 94 10.93 5.88 0.40
C PRO A 94 11.09 6.84 1.59
N LEU A 95 9.97 7.36 2.08
CA LEU A 95 9.97 8.26 3.24
C LEU A 95 10.34 7.51 4.52
N GLY A 96 11.14 8.17 5.38
CA GLY A 96 11.45 7.70 6.74
C GLY A 96 12.31 6.44 6.83
N LYS A 97 13.33 6.35 5.97
CA LYS A 97 14.38 5.33 6.07
C LYS A 97 15.12 5.40 7.42
N ASP A 98 15.64 4.26 7.84
CA ASP A 98 16.51 4.15 9.00
C ASP A 98 17.90 4.77 8.77
N ILE A 99 18.73 4.80 9.83
CA ILE A 99 20.10 5.32 9.78
C ILE A 99 21.03 4.59 8.81
N SER A 100 20.66 3.38 8.35
CA SER A 100 21.39 2.59 7.37
C SER A 100 20.89 2.80 5.94
N GLY A 101 19.85 3.63 5.75
CA GLY A 101 19.21 3.90 4.47
C GLY A 101 18.22 2.83 4.02
N LYS A 102 17.71 1.99 4.93
CA LYS A 102 16.76 0.90 4.67
C LYS A 102 15.37 1.20 5.26
N GLY A 103 14.40 0.37 4.90
CA GLY A 103 13.03 0.47 5.40
C GLY A 103 12.26 1.64 4.80
N GLY A 104 11.32 2.17 5.58
CA GLY A 104 10.46 3.28 5.20
C GLY A 104 9.25 3.36 6.12
N LEU A 105 8.35 4.30 5.84
CA LEU A 105 7.08 4.45 6.52
C LEU A 105 5.95 3.96 5.64
N GLU A 106 4.97 3.28 6.26
CA GLU A 106 3.72 2.93 5.61
C GLU A 106 2.60 3.79 6.18
N PHE A 107 1.81 4.40 5.29
CA PHE A 107 0.75 5.33 5.66
C PHE A 107 -0.60 4.61 5.52
N ILE A 108 -1.25 4.36 6.65
CA ILE A 108 -2.51 3.62 6.73
C ILE A 108 -3.65 4.61 6.90
N CYS A 109 -4.53 4.70 5.92
CA CYS A 109 -5.77 5.44 6.04
C CYS A 109 -6.90 4.51 6.48
N ARG A 110 -7.63 4.90 7.53
CA ARG A 110 -8.77 4.14 8.05
C ARG A 110 -10.05 4.92 7.86
N THR A 111 -11.02 4.29 7.22
CA THR A 111 -12.41 4.78 7.20
C THR A 111 -13.18 4.15 8.36
N ARG A 112 -12.88 2.89 8.71
CA ARG A 112 -13.57 2.16 9.79
C ARG A 112 -12.60 1.47 10.76
N PRO A 113 -13.02 1.21 12.01
CA PRO A 113 -12.21 0.41 12.94
C PRO A 113 -12.12 -1.04 12.45
N TRP A 114 -10.91 -1.52 12.12
CA TRP A 114 -10.67 -2.93 11.73
C TRP A 114 -9.28 -3.42 12.14
N GLY A 115 -9.08 -4.74 12.13
CA GLY A 115 -7.76 -5.38 12.22
C GLY A 115 -6.93 -4.91 13.42
N SER A 116 -5.73 -4.40 13.16
CA SER A 116 -4.81 -3.93 14.22
C SER A 116 -5.37 -2.76 15.04
N PHE A 117 -6.24 -1.92 14.47
CA PHE A 117 -6.92 -0.84 15.19
C PHE A 117 -7.86 -1.41 16.25
N GLN A 118 -8.73 -2.34 15.85
CA GLN A 118 -9.64 -3.02 16.78
C GLN A 118 -8.90 -3.77 17.88
N ARG A 119 -7.81 -4.48 17.54
CA ARG A 119 -6.99 -5.20 18.54
C ARG A 119 -6.33 -4.28 19.55
N ARG A 120 -5.94 -3.06 19.15
CA ARG A 120 -5.27 -2.08 20.01
C ARG A 120 -6.24 -1.33 20.91
N TYR A 121 -7.36 -0.89 20.35
CA TYR A 121 -8.29 0.01 21.04
C TYR A 121 -9.46 -0.74 21.70
N GLN A 122 -9.82 -1.95 21.29
CA GLN A 122 -10.80 -2.84 21.95
C GLN A 122 -11.96 -2.10 22.65
N ASN A 123 -11.91 -1.99 23.98
CA ASN A 123 -12.92 -1.39 24.85
C ASN A 123 -13.15 0.12 24.64
N TYR A 124 -12.29 0.78 23.86
CA TYR A 124 -12.43 2.19 23.48
C TYR A 124 -13.21 2.36 22.16
N ILE A 125 -13.59 1.26 21.49
CA ILE A 125 -14.47 1.27 20.31
C ILE A 125 -15.87 0.87 20.78
N GLY A 126 -16.78 1.84 20.83
CA GLY A 126 -18.19 1.64 21.19
C GLY A 126 -19.15 1.69 20.00
N GLU A 127 -20.42 1.37 20.24
CA GLU A 127 -21.51 1.42 19.24
C GLU A 127 -21.70 2.80 18.59
N THR A 128 -21.29 3.86 19.28
CA THR A 128 -21.34 5.25 18.79
C THR A 128 -20.08 5.66 18.02
N THR A 129 -19.09 4.77 17.88
CA THR A 129 -17.90 5.03 17.08
C THR A 129 -18.32 5.09 15.62
N GLY A 130 -18.40 6.30 15.07
CA GLY A 130 -18.69 6.53 13.67
C GLY A 130 -17.51 6.17 12.76
N ASP A 131 -17.58 6.63 11.50
CA ASP A 131 -16.42 6.60 10.60
C ASP A 131 -15.24 7.33 11.26
N LEU A 132 -14.05 6.81 10.97
CA LEU A 132 -12.78 7.36 11.43
C LEU A 132 -12.34 8.58 10.60
N ASP A 133 -13.18 9.07 9.69
CA ASP A 133 -12.97 10.28 8.86
C ASP A 133 -11.56 10.35 8.25
N TYR A 134 -11.16 9.28 7.58
CA TYR A 134 -9.85 9.16 6.92
C TYR A 134 -8.68 9.38 7.90
N LEU A 135 -8.77 8.77 9.09
CA LEU A 135 -7.70 8.77 10.09
C LEU A 135 -6.46 8.12 9.50
N VAL A 136 -5.32 8.82 9.58
CA VAL A 136 -4.03 8.33 9.10
C VAL A 136 -3.16 7.88 10.27
N GLU A 137 -2.85 6.59 10.30
CA GLU A 137 -1.82 5.99 11.15
C GLU A 137 -0.55 5.75 10.32
N ILE A 138 0.61 5.75 10.98
CA ILE A 138 1.90 5.50 10.33
C ILE A 138 2.60 4.35 11.04
N THR A 139 3.06 3.38 10.28
CA THR A 139 3.91 2.28 10.76
C THR A 139 5.31 2.40 10.19
N ILE A 140 6.30 1.96 10.95
CA ILE A 140 7.67 1.76 10.45
C ILE A 140 7.70 0.41 9.74
N LYS A 141 8.26 0.34 8.55
CA LYS A 141 8.52 -0.93 7.85
C LYS A 141 9.72 -1.62 8.49
N ASP A 142 9.45 -2.46 9.49
CA ASP A 142 10.44 -3.16 10.31
C ASP A 142 9.85 -4.53 10.66
N ASP A 143 9.97 -5.47 9.72
CA ASP A 143 9.43 -6.83 9.84
C ASP A 143 9.96 -7.53 11.12
N GLU A 144 11.20 -7.24 11.55
CA GLU A 144 11.81 -7.81 12.75
C GLU A 144 11.12 -7.33 14.04
N ARG A 145 10.58 -6.10 14.02
CA ARG A 145 9.85 -5.51 15.16
C ARG A 145 8.33 -5.50 14.97
N GLY A 146 7.83 -6.15 13.92
CA GLY A 146 6.40 -6.30 13.65
C GLY A 146 5.72 -4.99 13.25
N ASP A 147 6.41 -4.15 12.47
CA ASP A 147 5.90 -2.92 11.88
C ASP A 147 5.24 -1.95 12.87
N PRO A 148 5.99 -1.43 13.86
CA PRO A 148 5.43 -0.68 14.97
C PRO A 148 4.77 0.63 14.50
N LEU A 149 3.66 1.01 15.15
CA LEU A 149 3.10 2.36 15.01
C LEU A 149 4.11 3.39 15.52
N ILE A 150 4.20 4.50 14.79
CA ILE A 150 4.99 5.67 15.17
C ILE A 150 4.11 6.93 15.02
N ASN A 151 4.20 7.84 15.98
CA ASN A 151 3.45 9.10 15.93
C ASN A 151 4.27 10.22 15.26
N ASP A 152 3.58 11.28 14.88
CA ASP A 152 4.15 12.44 14.18
C ASP A 152 5.35 13.05 14.93
N ASP A 153 5.20 13.31 16.24
CA ASP A 153 6.27 13.89 17.06
C ASP A 153 7.54 13.04 17.06
N THR A 154 7.40 11.72 17.11
CA THR A 154 8.53 10.79 17.09
C THR A 154 9.19 10.76 15.71
N ILE A 155 8.40 10.78 14.63
CA ILE A 155 8.93 10.87 13.25
C ILE A 155 9.83 12.10 13.10
N VAL A 156 9.35 13.25 13.56
CA VAL A 156 10.09 14.52 13.46
C VAL A 156 11.29 14.54 14.42
N ALA A 157 11.12 14.10 15.67
CA ALA A 157 12.20 14.10 16.67
C ALA A 157 13.36 13.17 16.29
N LEU A 158 13.08 12.05 15.63
CA LEU A 158 14.09 11.13 15.11
C LEU A 158 14.69 11.60 13.77
N GLY A 159 14.17 12.68 13.18
CA GLY A 159 14.64 13.21 11.90
C GLY A 159 14.30 12.35 10.70
N LEU A 160 13.28 11.48 10.79
CA LEU A 160 12.85 10.60 9.70
C LEU A 160 12.18 11.40 8.58
N LEU A 161 11.42 12.43 8.95
CA LEU A 161 10.80 13.41 8.05
C LEU A 161 10.73 14.78 8.72
N SER A 162 10.72 15.83 7.90
CA SER A 162 10.31 17.16 8.37
C SER A 162 8.80 17.19 8.62
N GLN A 163 8.34 18.09 9.50
CA GLN A 163 6.90 18.29 9.72
C GLN A 163 6.17 18.59 8.41
N GLN A 164 6.75 19.44 7.55
CA GLN A 164 6.17 19.80 6.26
C GLN A 164 5.95 18.58 5.36
N HIS A 165 6.96 17.71 5.22
CA HIS A 165 6.84 16.51 4.37
C HIS A 165 5.88 15.48 4.98
N LEU A 166 5.83 15.39 6.32
CA LEU A 166 4.88 14.55 7.03
C LEU A 166 3.44 15.00 6.78
N ASP A 167 3.16 16.30 6.89
CA ASP A 167 1.83 16.86 6.62
C ASP A 167 1.41 16.61 5.17
N GLN A 168 2.32 16.85 4.21
CA GLN A 168 2.10 16.56 2.79
C GLN A 168 1.80 15.08 2.55
N ALA A 169 2.55 14.17 3.18
CA ALA A 169 2.33 12.74 3.05
C ALA A 169 0.96 12.32 3.59
N LYS A 170 0.56 12.83 4.76
CA LYS A 170 -0.76 12.54 5.35
C LYS A 170 -1.90 13.09 4.50
N ASP A 171 -1.75 14.28 3.95
CA ASP A 171 -2.76 14.86 3.05
C ASP A 171 -2.87 14.09 1.73
N LEU A 172 -1.74 13.66 1.17
CA LEU A 172 -1.71 12.78 0.00
C LEU A 172 -2.42 11.44 0.30
N THR A 173 -2.14 10.82 1.44
CA THR A 173 -2.81 9.59 1.89
C THR A 173 -4.33 9.74 1.97
N ARG A 174 -4.83 10.85 2.52
CA ARG A 174 -6.28 11.12 2.58
C ARG A 174 -6.90 11.32 1.20
N GLN A 175 -6.20 12.03 0.30
CA GLN A 175 -6.67 12.24 -1.07
C GLN A 175 -6.75 10.90 -1.82
N VAL A 176 -5.71 10.08 -1.75
CA VAL A 176 -5.70 8.73 -2.34
C VAL A 176 -6.83 7.88 -1.78
N CYS A 177 -7.03 7.87 -0.46
CA CYS A 177 -8.10 7.10 0.18
C CYS A 177 -9.49 7.51 -0.29
N ARG A 178 -9.76 8.82 -0.42
CA ARG A 178 -11.04 9.32 -0.94
C ARG A 178 -11.28 8.92 -2.40
N ILE A 179 -10.24 8.97 -3.23
CA ILE A 179 -10.34 8.56 -4.64
C ILE A 179 -10.65 7.07 -4.74
N VAL A 180 -9.92 6.23 -3.99
CA VAL A 180 -10.13 4.77 -3.97
C VAL A 180 -11.50 4.43 -3.41
N GLU A 181 -11.92 5.05 -2.31
CA GLU A 181 -13.25 4.83 -1.74
C GLU A 181 -14.37 5.25 -2.70
N SER A 182 -14.23 6.38 -3.38
CA SER A 182 -15.23 6.82 -4.37
C SER A 182 -15.36 5.83 -5.53
N ASP A 183 -14.23 5.34 -6.07
CA ASP A 183 -14.23 4.36 -7.17
C ASP A 183 -14.84 3.02 -6.74
N LEU A 184 -14.57 2.58 -5.51
CA LEU A 184 -15.20 1.39 -4.92
C LEU A 184 -16.70 1.59 -4.69
N ALA A 185 -17.11 2.76 -4.20
CA ALA A 185 -18.51 3.06 -3.93
C ALA A 185 -19.37 3.04 -5.19
N ASP A 186 -18.84 3.47 -6.34
CA ASP A 186 -19.51 3.38 -7.65
C ASP A 186 -19.81 1.94 -8.06
N LYS A 187 -19.15 0.96 -7.43
CA LYS A 187 -19.33 -0.49 -7.63
C LYS A 187 -20.09 -1.15 -6.49
N GLY A 188 -20.64 -0.38 -5.55
CA GLY A 188 -21.34 -0.89 -4.37
C GLY A 188 -20.42 -1.52 -3.33
N LEU A 189 -19.13 -1.17 -3.35
CA LEU A 189 -18.12 -1.67 -2.42
C LEU A 189 -17.77 -0.62 -1.36
N GLY A 190 -17.45 -1.07 -0.15
CA GLY A 190 -17.02 -0.21 0.95
C GLY A 190 -15.54 -0.39 1.26
N LEU A 191 -14.75 0.70 1.24
CA LEU A 191 -13.38 0.69 1.74
C LEU A 191 -13.38 0.66 3.28
N ILE A 192 -12.57 -0.19 3.91
CA ILE A 192 -12.41 -0.29 5.37
C ILE A 192 -11.13 0.44 5.83
N ASP A 193 -10.01 0.06 5.24
CA ASP A 193 -8.73 0.71 5.39
C ASP A 193 -7.87 0.45 4.15
N MET A 194 -6.88 1.30 3.94
CA MET A 194 -5.84 1.08 2.94
C MET A 194 -4.49 1.57 3.45
N LYS A 195 -3.43 1.02 2.88
CA LYS A 195 -2.05 1.35 3.17
C LYS A 195 -1.37 1.75 1.88
N ILE A 196 -0.62 2.84 1.91
CA ILE A 196 0.24 3.24 0.79
C ILE A 196 1.66 3.51 1.28
N GLU A 197 2.59 3.38 0.36
CA GLU A 197 3.95 3.88 0.54
C GLU A 197 4.10 5.19 -0.22
N ILE A 198 4.89 6.10 0.34
CA ILE A 198 5.17 7.41 -0.23
C ILE A 198 6.70 7.56 -0.32
N GLY A 199 7.16 8.24 -1.35
CA GLY A 199 8.57 8.55 -1.51
C GLY A 199 8.81 9.87 -2.23
N PHE A 200 10.08 10.26 -2.29
CA PHE A 200 10.54 11.36 -3.12
C PHE A 200 10.94 10.89 -4.51
N VAL A 201 10.45 11.57 -5.53
CA VAL A 201 10.99 11.50 -6.89
C VAL A 201 11.30 12.92 -7.32
N ASP A 202 12.55 13.21 -7.65
CA ASP A 202 13.02 14.55 -8.03
C ASP A 202 12.67 15.65 -6.98
N GLY A 203 12.57 15.27 -5.70
CA GLY A 203 12.21 16.16 -4.59
C GLY A 203 10.70 16.33 -4.37
N GLU A 204 9.85 15.72 -5.19
CA GLU A 204 8.39 15.75 -5.02
C GLU A 204 7.89 14.54 -4.24
N VAL A 205 6.92 14.76 -3.34
CA VAL A 205 6.22 13.70 -2.60
C VAL A 205 5.25 12.99 -3.55
N VAL A 206 5.46 11.70 -3.79
CA VAL A 206 4.65 10.91 -4.73
C VAL A 206 4.20 9.58 -4.11
N VAL A 207 3.09 9.04 -4.61
CA VAL A 207 2.68 7.66 -4.29
C VAL A 207 3.64 6.69 -4.97
N ILE A 208 4.19 5.76 -4.18
CA ILE A 208 5.09 4.71 -4.66
C ILE A 208 4.48 3.33 -4.38
N ASP A 209 5.24 2.29 -4.69
CA ASP A 209 4.81 0.89 -4.64
C ASP A 209 3.54 0.62 -5.47
N GLU A 210 2.51 0.02 -4.87
CA GLU A 210 1.27 -0.44 -5.50
C GLU A 210 0.02 0.09 -4.77
N VAL A 211 -1.13 0.08 -5.45
CA VAL A 211 -2.45 0.22 -4.82
C VAL A 211 -3.32 -0.93 -5.33
N SER A 212 -3.50 -1.96 -4.52
CA SER A 212 -4.19 -3.19 -4.89
C SER A 212 -4.89 -3.82 -3.69
N ALA A 213 -5.55 -4.96 -3.86
CA ALA A 213 -6.14 -5.73 -2.77
C ALA A 213 -5.13 -6.22 -1.72
N ASP A 214 -3.82 -6.23 -2.01
CA ASP A 214 -2.79 -6.49 -0.99
C ASP A 214 -2.56 -5.30 -0.05
N ALA A 215 -3.03 -4.12 -0.46
CA ALA A 215 -2.80 -2.83 0.19
C ALA A 215 -4.10 -2.22 0.75
N MET A 216 -5.23 -2.95 0.72
CA MET A 216 -6.50 -2.46 1.23
C MET A 216 -7.42 -3.58 1.70
N ARG A 217 -8.38 -3.24 2.55
CA ARG A 217 -9.51 -4.10 2.91
C ARG A 217 -10.79 -3.48 2.39
N VAL A 218 -11.57 -4.28 1.67
CA VAL A 218 -12.83 -3.86 1.04
C VAL A 218 -13.92 -4.85 1.45
N MET A 219 -15.13 -4.34 1.66
CA MET A 219 -16.31 -5.14 1.93
C MET A 219 -17.39 -4.96 0.86
N ASP A 220 -18.22 -5.98 0.69
CA ASP A 220 -19.44 -5.88 -0.09
C ASP A 220 -20.57 -5.15 0.66
N GLY A 221 -21.72 -4.98 -0.01
CA GLY A 221 -22.91 -4.35 0.56
C GLY A 221 -23.54 -5.11 1.74
N GLU A 222 -23.13 -6.36 2.00
CA GLU A 222 -23.55 -7.14 3.17
C GLU A 222 -22.56 -7.00 4.35
N GLY A 223 -21.46 -6.24 4.16
CA GLY A 223 -20.42 -6.03 5.18
C GLY A 223 -19.40 -7.16 5.26
N LYS A 224 -19.37 -8.08 4.29
CA LYS A 224 -18.37 -9.15 4.24
C LYS A 224 -17.09 -8.64 3.59
N VAL A 225 -15.95 -8.84 4.25
CA VAL A 225 -14.63 -8.53 3.67
C VAL A 225 -14.35 -9.44 2.49
N LEU A 226 -13.93 -8.84 1.37
CA LEU A 226 -13.67 -9.54 0.13
C LEU A 226 -12.24 -10.06 0.08
N GLU A 227 -12.11 -11.30 -0.36
CA GLU A 227 -10.83 -11.92 -0.70
C GLU A 227 -10.24 -11.26 -1.95
N HIS A 228 -8.92 -11.31 -2.09
CA HIS A 228 -8.15 -10.70 -3.19
C HIS A 228 -8.75 -10.95 -4.58
N GLY A 229 -9.02 -12.22 -4.90
CA GLY A 229 -9.56 -12.60 -6.21
C GLY A 229 -10.99 -12.11 -6.43
N THR A 230 -11.81 -12.07 -5.38
CA THR A 230 -13.20 -11.58 -5.48
C THR A 230 -13.24 -10.08 -5.69
N LEU A 231 -12.39 -9.32 -4.98
CA LEU A 231 -12.27 -7.88 -5.20
C LEU A 231 -11.82 -7.59 -6.64
N TYR A 232 -10.84 -8.34 -7.15
CA TYR A 232 -10.40 -8.20 -8.54
C TYR A 232 -11.56 -8.40 -9.54
N GLU A 233 -12.36 -9.46 -9.39
CA GLU A 233 -13.48 -9.71 -10.31
C GLU A 233 -14.57 -8.63 -10.22
N GLN A 234 -14.84 -8.04 -9.04
CA GLN A 234 -15.85 -6.98 -8.92
C GLN A 234 -15.34 -5.60 -9.34
N LEU A 235 -14.04 -5.34 -9.17
CA LEU A 235 -13.43 -4.06 -9.50
C LEU A 235 -13.15 -3.93 -11.01
N ILE A 236 -12.55 -4.97 -11.59
CA ILE A 236 -11.95 -4.91 -12.93
C ILE A 236 -12.82 -5.57 -14.01
N ARG A 237 -13.67 -6.53 -13.66
CA ARG A 237 -14.48 -7.30 -14.63
C ARG A 237 -15.97 -7.00 -14.51
#